data_AF-A0A523JRP7-F1
#
_entry.id   AF-A0A523JRP7-F1
#
_cell.length_a   1.000
_cell.length_b   1.000
_cell.length_c   1.000
_cell.angle_alpha   90.00
_cell.angle_beta   90.00
_cell.angle_gamma   90.00
#
_symmetry.space_group_name_H-M   'P 1'
#
loop_
_entity.id
_entity.type
_entity.pdbx_description
1 polymer ?
#
loop_
_entity_poly.entity_id
_entity_poly.type
_entity_poly.pdbx_seq_one_letter_code
_entity_poly.pdbx_strand_id
1 'polypeptide(L)'
;MPLDITFTLSDSDLDHFQAIVDKSKSAVASDENTASIEAAARQLIADAKSTDLPSFIADRLSKLEVVIDMVADAEWQLSDEERRRVLGALVYFCDPEDLIPDHIPGLGFLDDAIYVELVIRELKAEIDSYEEFVEFRTAEEKRRADQGLDTKVAREEWL
;
A
#
# COMPACT_ATOMS: atom_id res chain seq x y z
N MET A 1 13.86 7.34 -26.28
CA MET A 1 12.54 7.27 -26.93
C MET A 1 11.71 6.29 -26.11
N PRO A 2 10.60 6.70 -25.50
CA PRO A 2 9.72 5.79 -24.78
C PRO A 2 9.00 4.85 -25.77
N LEU A 3 8.71 3.63 -25.33
CA LEU A 3 7.90 2.64 -26.05
C LEU A 3 6.77 2.22 -25.10
N ASP A 4 5.53 2.39 -25.55
CA ASP A 4 4.36 1.99 -24.78
C ASP A 4 3.90 0.61 -25.26
N ILE A 5 3.73 -0.31 -24.31
CA ILE A 5 3.17 -1.65 -24.53
C ILE A 5 1.92 -1.77 -23.67
N THR A 6 0.76 -1.95 -24.31
CA THR A 6 -0.53 -2.08 -23.61
C THR A 6 -1.06 -3.50 -23.78
N PHE A 7 -1.40 -4.13 -22.67
CA PHE A 7 -2.14 -5.39 -22.63
C PHE A 7 -3.28 -5.28 -21.61
N THR A 8 -4.34 -6.05 -21.83
CA THR A 8 -5.51 -6.09 -20.96
C THR A 8 -5.57 -7.46 -20.32
N LEU A 9 -5.59 -7.51 -18.99
CA LEU A 9 -5.91 -8.73 -18.25
C LEU A 9 -7.43 -8.91 -18.25
N SER A 10 -7.89 -10.09 -18.63
CA SER A 10 -9.31 -10.46 -18.54
C SER A 10 -9.70 -10.75 -17.09
N ASP A 11 -10.99 -10.77 -16.79
CA ASP A 11 -11.48 -11.11 -15.44
C ASP A 11 -10.95 -12.47 -14.98
N SER A 12 -10.85 -13.46 -15.88
CA SER A 12 -10.27 -14.77 -15.55
C SER A 12 -8.77 -14.71 -15.25
N ASP A 13 -8.03 -13.78 -15.86
CA ASP A 13 -6.62 -13.59 -15.55
C ASP A 13 -6.49 -12.98 -14.14
N LEU A 14 -7.32 -11.97 -13.84
CA LEU A 14 -7.38 -11.32 -12.52
C LEU A 14 -7.76 -12.32 -11.42
N ASP A 15 -8.77 -13.17 -11.65
CA ASP A 15 -9.18 -14.23 -10.73
C ASP A 15 -8.03 -15.20 -10.44
N HIS A 16 -7.22 -15.52 -11.45
CA HIS A 16 -6.06 -16.39 -11.29
C HIS A 16 -4.98 -15.73 -10.43
N PHE A 17 -4.69 -14.45 -10.65
CA PHE A 17 -3.78 -13.68 -9.79
C PHE A 17 -4.31 -13.60 -8.36
N GLN A 18 -5.60 -13.34 -8.16
CA GLN A 18 -6.20 -13.27 -6.83
C GLN A 18 -6.14 -14.62 -6.10
N ALA A 19 -6.42 -15.73 -6.79
CA ALA A 19 -6.39 -17.06 -6.19
C ALA A 19 -4.98 -17.47 -5.71
N ILE A 20 -3.95 -17.06 -6.45
CA ILE A 20 -2.56 -17.20 -6.05
C ILE A 20 -2.31 -16.45 -4.73
N VAL A 21 -2.75 -15.20 -4.67
CA VAL A 21 -2.56 -14.32 -3.51
C VAL A 21 -3.28 -14.83 -2.27
N ASP A 22 -4.53 -15.27 -2.42
CA ASP A 22 -5.34 -15.81 -1.32
C ASP A 22 -4.73 -17.10 -0.74
N LYS A 23 -4.10 -17.91 -1.60
CA LYS A 23 -3.36 -19.10 -1.18
C LYS A 23 -2.16 -18.72 -0.32
N SER A 24 -1.39 -17.70 -0.70
CA SER A 24 -0.25 -17.19 0.09
C SER A 24 -0.71 -16.53 1.40
N LYS A 25 -1.80 -15.75 1.40
CA LYS A 25 -2.41 -15.15 2.61
C LYS A 25 -2.76 -16.20 3.67
N SER A 26 -3.28 -17.36 3.26
CA SER A 26 -3.68 -18.44 4.18
C SER A 26 -2.52 -19.09 4.93
N ALA A 27 -1.27 -18.91 4.48
CA ALA A 27 -0.08 -19.44 5.14
C ALA A 27 0.50 -18.50 6.23
N VAL A 28 0.14 -17.21 6.22
CA VAL A 28 0.83 -16.16 7.00
C VAL A 28 -0.03 -15.52 8.09
N ALA A 29 -1.35 -15.77 8.11
CA ALA A 29 -2.27 -15.13 9.06
C ALA A 29 -2.23 -15.76 10.48
N SER A 30 -1.30 -15.27 11.30
CA SER A 30 -1.41 -15.32 12.78
C SER A 30 -1.33 -13.89 13.33
N ASP A 31 -2.09 -13.59 14.39
CA ASP A 31 -2.19 -12.24 15.00
C ASP A 31 -0.84 -11.69 15.51
N GLU A 32 0.16 -12.56 15.71
CA GLU A 32 1.52 -12.16 16.14
C GLU A 32 2.34 -11.45 15.04
N ASN A 33 1.89 -11.45 13.77
CA ASN A 33 2.68 -10.99 12.62
C ASN A 33 2.32 -9.57 12.09
N THR A 34 1.26 -8.94 12.59
CA THR A 34 0.70 -7.66 12.08
C THR A 34 1.69 -6.49 12.13
N ALA A 35 2.36 -6.27 13.26
CA ALA A 35 3.35 -5.21 13.39
C ALA A 35 4.65 -5.51 12.60
N SER A 36 4.95 -6.79 12.42
CA SER A 36 6.08 -7.27 11.62
C SER A 36 5.84 -6.98 10.12
N ILE A 37 4.62 -7.16 9.63
CA ILE A 37 4.23 -6.90 8.23
C ILE A 37 4.38 -5.41 7.89
N GLU A 38 3.90 -4.50 8.74
CA GLU A 38 4.03 -3.05 8.50
C GLU A 38 5.50 -2.64 8.41
N ALA A 39 6.33 -3.13 9.35
CA ALA A 39 7.76 -2.84 9.36
C ALA A 39 8.48 -3.44 8.15
N ALA A 40 8.14 -4.67 7.75
CA ALA A 40 8.68 -5.34 6.58
C ALA A 40 8.31 -4.59 5.28
N ALA A 41 7.06 -4.16 5.14
CA ALA A 41 6.60 -3.38 3.99
C ALA A 41 7.37 -2.05 3.87
N ARG A 42 7.54 -1.32 4.99
CA ARG A 42 8.35 -0.08 5.01
C ARG A 42 9.80 -0.33 4.61
N GLN A 43 10.40 -1.40 5.12
CA GLN A 43 11.78 -1.75 4.81
C GLN A 43 11.94 -2.09 3.32
N LEU A 44 11.04 -2.91 2.76
CA LEU A 44 11.07 -3.27 1.34
C LEU A 44 10.95 -2.04 0.43
N ILE A 45 10.05 -1.12 0.75
CA ILE A 45 9.93 0.12 -0.05
C ILE A 45 11.20 0.97 0.06
N ALA A 46 11.78 1.09 1.26
CA ALA A 46 13.02 1.84 1.46
C ALA A 46 14.19 1.22 0.66
N ASP A 47 14.33 -0.10 0.68
CA ASP A 47 15.35 -0.83 -0.05
C ASP A 47 15.13 -0.71 -1.57
N ALA A 48 13.87 -0.84 -2.02
CA ALA A 48 13.50 -0.68 -3.42
C ALA A 48 13.83 0.74 -3.93
N LYS A 49 13.52 1.79 -3.14
CA LYS A 49 13.87 3.19 -3.46
C LYS A 49 15.37 3.49 -3.46
N SER A 50 16.19 2.66 -2.81
CA SER A 50 17.65 2.79 -2.85
C SER A 50 18.26 2.28 -4.16
N THR A 51 17.46 1.63 -5.00
CA THR A 51 17.84 1.07 -6.29
C THR A 51 17.31 1.94 -7.44
N ASP A 52 17.96 1.89 -8.60
CA ASP A 52 17.49 2.54 -9.83
C ASP A 52 16.28 1.78 -10.41
N LEU A 53 15.10 2.04 -9.85
CA LEU A 53 13.85 1.43 -10.28
C LEU A 53 13.27 2.14 -11.51
N PRO A 54 12.63 1.39 -12.44
CA PRO A 54 11.81 2.01 -13.47
C PRO A 54 10.70 2.87 -12.86
N SER A 55 10.39 4.00 -13.51
CA SER A 55 9.38 4.96 -13.03
C SER A 55 8.02 4.31 -12.79
N PHE A 56 7.61 3.37 -13.66
CA PHE A 56 6.35 2.67 -13.53
C PHE A 56 6.27 1.78 -12.27
N ILE A 57 7.40 1.40 -11.66
CA ILE A 57 7.43 0.71 -10.36
C ILE A 57 7.40 1.73 -9.23
N ALA A 58 8.22 2.78 -9.34
CA ALA A 58 8.30 3.84 -8.33
C ALA A 58 6.93 4.48 -8.05
N ASP A 59 6.12 4.72 -9.07
CA ASP A 59 4.77 5.28 -8.94
C ASP A 59 3.83 4.35 -8.14
N ARG A 60 3.95 3.03 -8.33
CA ARG A 60 3.16 2.04 -7.60
C ARG A 60 3.61 1.91 -6.15
N LEU A 61 4.92 1.88 -5.91
CA LEU A 61 5.47 1.85 -4.55
C LEU A 61 5.05 3.10 -3.75
N SER A 62 5.00 4.26 -4.40
CA SER A 62 4.55 5.50 -3.75
C SER A 62 3.09 5.42 -3.30
N LYS A 63 2.22 4.75 -4.08
CA LYS A 63 0.83 4.49 -3.65
C LYS A 63 0.74 3.49 -2.51
N LEU A 64 1.64 2.50 -2.48
CA LEU A 64 1.70 1.54 -1.38
C LEU A 64 2.17 2.18 -0.07
N GLU A 65 3.02 3.22 -0.12
CA GLU A 65 3.37 4.02 1.05
C GLU A 65 2.14 4.68 1.68
N VAL A 66 1.21 5.20 0.87
CA VAL A 66 -0.05 5.77 1.38
C VAL A 66 -0.84 4.73 2.15
N VAL A 67 -0.89 3.48 1.68
CA VAL A 67 -1.55 2.37 2.37
C VAL A 67 -0.89 2.08 3.73
N ILE A 68 0.44 2.07 3.77
CA ILE A 68 1.19 1.80 5.01
C ILE A 68 1.05 2.96 6.00
N ASP A 69 1.07 4.21 5.51
CA ASP A 69 0.86 5.39 6.33
C ASP A 69 -0.55 5.43 6.91
N MET A 70 -1.57 5.06 6.13
CA MET A 70 -2.95 4.86 6.61
C MET A 70 -3.02 3.87 7.78
N VAL A 71 -2.28 2.76 7.70
CA VAL A 71 -2.23 1.76 8.79
C VAL A 71 -1.54 2.31 10.04
N ALA A 72 -0.54 3.18 9.87
CA ALA A 72 0.24 3.73 10.98
C ALA A 72 -0.37 4.99 11.60
N ASP A 73 -1.33 5.64 10.93
CA ASP A 73 -1.86 6.94 11.32
C ASP A 73 -2.77 6.84 12.56
N ALA A 74 -2.25 7.33 13.68
CA ALA A 74 -2.92 7.34 14.98
C ALA A 74 -4.09 8.33 15.08
N GLU A 75 -4.27 9.24 14.12
CA GLU A 75 -5.45 10.13 14.08
C GLU A 75 -6.56 9.52 13.22
N TRP A 76 -6.20 8.78 12.16
CA TRP A 76 -7.14 8.05 11.32
C TRP A 76 -7.74 6.84 12.07
N GLN A 77 -6.89 6.03 12.69
CA GLN A 77 -7.25 4.82 13.46
C GLN A 77 -8.28 3.92 12.77
N LEU A 78 -7.81 3.14 11.79
CA LEU A 78 -8.57 2.02 11.25
C LEU A 78 -9.11 1.12 12.36
N SER A 79 -10.32 0.59 12.18
CA SER A 79 -10.83 -0.49 13.03
C SER A 79 -9.96 -1.74 12.89
N ASP A 80 -10.02 -2.63 13.89
CA ASP A 80 -9.27 -3.89 13.86
C ASP A 80 -9.61 -4.77 12.64
N GLU A 81 -10.84 -4.65 12.11
CA GLU A 81 -11.27 -5.35 10.90
C GLU A 81 -10.63 -4.75 9.65
N GLU A 82 -10.71 -3.42 9.49
CA GLU A 82 -10.10 -2.72 8.36
C GLU A 82 -8.58 -2.87 8.36
N ARG A 83 -7.94 -2.73 9.53
CA ARG A 83 -6.49 -2.92 9.69
C ARG A 83 -6.06 -4.32 9.26
N ARG A 84 -6.80 -5.37 9.65
CA ARG A 84 -6.52 -6.75 9.22
C ARG A 84 -6.71 -6.94 7.73
N ARG A 85 -7.74 -6.34 7.13
CA ARG A 85 -7.97 -6.40 5.68
C ARG A 85 -6.82 -5.76 4.90
N VAL A 86 -6.43 -4.54 5.29
CA VAL A 86 -5.32 -3.80 4.66
C VAL A 86 -4.01 -4.56 4.80
N LEU A 87 -3.66 -5.01 6.01
CA LEU A 87 -2.42 -5.76 6.24
C LEU A 87 -2.44 -7.13 5.56
N GLY A 88 -3.59 -7.79 5.48
CA GLY A 88 -3.75 -9.02 4.71
C GLY A 88 -3.41 -8.83 3.23
N ALA A 89 -3.76 -7.69 2.64
CA ALA A 89 -3.34 -7.33 1.30
C ALA A 89 -1.83 -7.00 1.21
N LEU A 90 -1.19 -6.51 2.28
CA LEU A 90 0.25 -6.23 2.31
C LEU A 90 1.13 -7.46 2.54
N VAL A 91 0.59 -8.57 3.06
CA VAL A 91 1.33 -9.82 3.33
C VAL A 91 2.09 -10.30 2.11
N TYR A 92 1.43 -10.35 0.95
CA TYR A 92 2.07 -10.85 -0.28
C TYR A 92 3.16 -9.89 -0.77
N PHE A 93 2.99 -8.58 -0.61
CA PHE A 93 4.08 -7.63 -0.91
C PHE A 93 5.32 -7.88 -0.04
N CYS A 94 5.13 -8.40 1.17
CA CYS A 94 6.21 -8.68 2.11
C CYS A 94 6.87 -10.06 1.94
N ASP A 95 6.34 -10.92 1.08
CA ASP A 95 6.86 -12.26 0.81
C ASP A 95 7.28 -12.40 -0.66
N PRO A 96 8.52 -11.98 -1.01
CA PRO A 96 9.00 -11.94 -2.38
C PRO A 96 9.36 -13.31 -2.97
N GLU A 97 9.39 -14.40 -2.21
CA GLU A 97 9.92 -15.69 -2.73
C GLU A 97 8.94 -16.48 -3.62
N ASP A 98 7.64 -16.18 -3.63
CA ASP A 98 6.67 -17.20 -4.06
C ASP A 98 6.17 -17.11 -5.52
N LEU A 99 6.41 -16.01 -6.28
CA LEU A 99 5.89 -15.91 -7.67
C LEU A 99 6.86 -15.67 -8.82
N ILE A 100 7.74 -14.66 -8.78
CA ILE A 100 8.76 -14.48 -9.82
C ILE A 100 10.14 -14.45 -9.19
N PRO A 101 11.01 -15.39 -9.55
CA PRO A 101 12.35 -15.39 -9.04
C PRO A 101 13.14 -14.13 -9.47
N ASP A 102 13.78 -13.45 -8.52
CA ASP A 102 14.53 -12.17 -8.65
C ASP A 102 15.61 -12.11 -9.75
N HIS A 103 15.87 -13.23 -10.42
CA HIS A 103 16.95 -13.42 -11.38
C HIS A 103 16.55 -13.17 -12.84
N ILE A 104 15.36 -12.63 -13.11
CA ILE A 104 14.97 -12.22 -14.47
C ILE A 104 15.03 -10.68 -14.59
N PRO A 105 16.13 -10.12 -15.14
CA PRO A 105 16.31 -8.68 -15.25
C PRO A 105 15.19 -8.04 -16.08
N GLY A 106 14.48 -7.06 -15.51
CA GLY A 106 13.45 -6.26 -16.18
C GLY A 106 12.05 -6.89 -16.25
N LEU A 107 11.91 -8.22 -16.11
CA LEU A 107 10.61 -8.91 -16.07
C LEU A 107 10.11 -9.17 -14.64
N GLY A 108 11.02 -9.36 -13.67
CA GLY A 108 10.63 -9.56 -12.25
C GLY A 108 9.67 -8.49 -11.74
N PHE A 109 9.96 -7.23 -12.07
CA PHE A 109 9.17 -6.10 -11.62
C PHE A 109 7.79 -5.96 -12.29
N LEU A 110 7.53 -6.61 -13.44
CA LEU A 110 6.25 -6.45 -14.13
C LEU A 110 5.13 -7.11 -13.32
N ASP A 111 5.40 -8.26 -12.72
CA ASP A 111 4.43 -8.97 -11.90
C ASP A 111 4.22 -8.25 -10.56
N ASP A 112 5.27 -7.69 -9.95
CA ASP A 112 5.16 -6.80 -8.79
C ASP A 112 4.30 -5.57 -9.09
N ALA A 113 4.47 -4.99 -10.29
CA ALA A 113 3.67 -3.88 -10.78
C ALA A 113 2.18 -4.23 -10.89
N ILE A 114 1.87 -5.42 -11.42
CA ILE A 114 0.50 -5.93 -11.52
C ILE A 114 -0.04 -6.15 -10.12
N TYR A 115 0.73 -6.77 -9.24
CA TYR A 115 0.30 -7.07 -7.88
C TYR A 115 -0.01 -5.81 -7.06
N VAL A 116 0.91 -4.85 -7.04
CA VAL A 116 0.70 -3.58 -6.32
C VAL A 116 -0.54 -2.86 -6.88
N GLU A 117 -0.76 -2.91 -8.20
CA GLU A 117 -1.98 -2.38 -8.82
C GLU A 117 -3.25 -3.12 -8.35
N LEU A 118 -3.22 -4.44 -8.17
CA LEU A 118 -4.35 -5.19 -7.61
C LEU A 118 -4.66 -4.80 -6.17
N VAL A 119 -3.63 -4.66 -5.32
CA VAL A 119 -3.79 -4.21 -3.92
C VAL A 119 -4.40 -2.82 -3.86
N ILE A 120 -3.89 -1.88 -4.66
CA ILE A 120 -4.41 -0.51 -4.73
C ILE A 120 -5.87 -0.51 -5.19
N ARG A 121 -6.23 -1.36 -6.15
CA ARG A 121 -7.62 -1.51 -6.62
C ARG A 121 -8.53 -2.09 -5.54
N GLU A 122 -8.06 -3.10 -4.81
CA GLU A 122 -8.80 -3.74 -3.72
C GLU A 122 -9.06 -2.77 -2.57
N LEU A 123 -8.08 -1.89 -2.26
CA LEU A 123 -8.12 -0.93 -1.16
C LEU A 123 -8.51 0.49 -1.59
N LYS A 124 -9.06 0.64 -2.80
CA LYS A 124 -9.29 1.97 -3.38
C LYS A 124 -10.16 2.86 -2.49
N ALA A 125 -11.24 2.31 -1.93
CA ALA A 125 -12.16 3.09 -1.11
C ALA A 125 -11.50 3.58 0.18
N GLU A 126 -10.70 2.72 0.80
CA GLU A 126 -9.94 3.02 2.01
C GLU A 126 -8.86 4.07 1.74
N ILE A 127 -8.11 3.94 0.65
CA ILE A 127 -7.09 4.91 0.22
C ILE A 127 -7.72 6.27 -0.06
N ASP A 128 -8.79 6.33 -0.87
CA ASP A 128 -9.46 7.58 -1.22
C ASP A 128 -9.95 8.31 0.05
N SER A 129 -10.54 7.56 1.00
CA SER A 129 -11.01 8.14 2.27
C SER A 129 -9.88 8.67 3.16
N TYR A 130 -8.74 7.98 3.19
CA TYR A 130 -7.58 8.42 3.94
C TYR A 130 -6.93 9.67 3.31
N GLU A 131 -6.82 9.74 1.99
CA GLU A 131 -6.29 10.91 1.29
C GLU A 131 -7.15 12.16 1.55
N GLU A 132 -8.48 12.02 1.50
CA GLU A 132 -9.41 13.10 1.84
C GLU A 132 -9.23 13.58 3.30
N PHE A 133 -9.04 12.65 4.23
CA PHE A 133 -8.75 12.98 5.63
C PHE A 133 -7.43 13.74 5.79
N VAL A 134 -6.36 13.30 5.11
CA VAL A 134 -5.05 13.97 5.17
C VAL A 134 -5.14 15.38 4.60
N GLU A 135 -5.86 15.58 3.49
CA GLU A 135 -6.08 16.91 2.91
C GLU A 135 -6.83 17.81 3.90
N PHE A 136 -7.93 17.32 4.47
CA PHE A 136 -8.71 18.05 5.47
C PHE A 136 -7.87 18.43 6.69
N ARG A 137 -7.11 17.48 7.25
CA ARG A 137 -6.23 17.70 8.39
C ARG A 137 -5.20 18.78 8.09
N THR A 138 -4.52 18.69 6.94
CA THR A 138 -3.50 19.66 6.53
C THR A 138 -4.09 21.07 6.38
N ALA A 139 -5.29 21.19 5.83
CA ALA A 139 -5.98 22.46 5.69
C ALA A 139 -6.36 23.08 7.05
N GLU A 140 -6.85 22.26 7.98
CA GLU A 140 -7.22 22.69 9.33
C GLU A 140 -6.00 23.10 10.16
N GLU A 141 -4.91 22.33 10.11
CA GLU A 141 -3.63 22.67 10.76
C GLU A 141 -3.12 24.03 10.29
N LYS A 142 -3.17 24.28 8.98
CA LYS A 142 -2.79 25.56 8.39
C LYS A 142 -3.69 26.70 8.86
N ARG A 143 -5.01 26.48 8.89
CA ARG A 143 -5.99 27.47 9.38
C ARG A 143 -5.73 27.83 10.84
N ARG A 144 -5.42 26.85 11.69
CA ARG A 144 -5.09 27.05 13.11
C ARG A 144 -3.76 27.79 13.27
N ALA A 145 -2.75 27.44 12.48
CA ALA A 145 -1.46 28.14 12.45
C ALA A 145 -1.63 29.63 12.12
N ASP A 146 -2.44 29.95 11.11
CA ASP A 146 -2.74 31.33 10.69
C ASP A 146 -3.48 32.12 11.80
N GLN A 147 -4.16 31.42 12.71
CA GLN A 147 -4.87 31.99 13.86
C GLN A 147 -4.02 32.00 15.15
N GLY A 148 -2.78 31.50 15.11
CA GLY A 148 -1.91 31.36 16.29
C GLY A 148 -2.41 30.34 17.31
N LEU A 149 -3.24 29.39 16.88
CA LEU A 149 -3.74 28.28 17.69
C LEU A 149 -2.78 27.08 17.60
N ASP A 150 -2.94 26.11 18.51
CA ASP A 150 -2.24 24.84 18.40
C ASP A 150 -2.67 24.13 17.10
N THR A 151 -1.69 23.72 16.30
CA THR A 151 -1.93 23.05 15.04
C THR A 151 -2.33 21.59 15.27
N LYS A 152 -1.89 20.96 16.35
CA LYS A 152 -2.25 19.56 16.61
C LYS A 152 -3.69 19.47 17.07
N VAL A 153 -4.48 18.74 16.29
CA VAL A 153 -5.88 18.42 16.56
C VAL A 153 -5.93 16.96 16.99
N ALA A 154 -6.46 16.70 18.19
CA ALA A 154 -6.61 15.35 18.70
C ALA A 154 -7.79 14.64 18.01
N ARG A 155 -7.74 13.31 17.92
CA ARG A 155 -8.77 12.47 17.31
C ARG A 155 -10.21 12.84 17.64
N GLU A 156 -10.45 13.17 18.90
CA GLU A 156 -11.77 13.52 19.43
C GLU A 156 -12.38 14.76 18.77
N GLU A 157 -11.56 15.63 18.17
CA GLU A 157 -11.99 16.81 17.42
C GLU A 157 -12.26 16.52 15.93
N TRP A 158 -11.94 15.31 15.44
CA TRP A 158 -12.26 14.85 14.07
C TRP A 158 -13.60 14.11 13.97
N LEU A 159 -14.15 13.63 15.09
CA LEU A 159 -15.41 12.87 15.20
C LEU A 159 -16.65 13.77 15.25
#